data_AF-A0A2V1DDX3-F1
#
_entry.id   AF-A0A2V1DDX3-F1
#
_cell.length_a   1.000
_cell.length_b   1.000
_cell.length_c   1.000
_cell.angle_alpha   90.00
_cell.angle_beta   90.00
_cell.angle_gamma   90.00
#
_symmetry.space_group_name_H-M   'P 1'
#
loop_
_entity.id
_entity.type
_entity.pdbx_description
1 polymer ?
#
loop_
_entity_poly.entity_id
_entity_poly.type
_entity_poly.pdbx_seq_one_letter_code
_entity_poly.pdbx_strand_id
1 'polypeptide(L)'
;MTTSTCVLCNSSNAKFCSSCHSISYCSSECQKFDWHLHKMICKTFTALPPRPSTAHKLAILFPFDATDPQLIWIKCERRVDEEDGVVWEETDIEHLLAIENVNPEYQDAGQEFKKITRNKLRGFNLSYTVEVVCRETFLVDGSTPNICVRHTTKGRMTHDWRGPIVVMRQPGTAVDPLVYEDIRADDFRVAIDYFLSY
;
A
#
# COMPACT_ATOMS: atom_id res chain seq x y z
N MET A 1 -19.72 0.85 18.35
CA MET A 1 -18.49 0.02 18.33
C MET A 1 -18.24 -0.38 16.89
N THR A 2 -17.16 0.09 16.28
CA THR A 2 -16.78 -0.34 14.93
C THR A 2 -16.39 -1.81 14.99
N THR A 3 -17.14 -2.66 14.29
CA THR A 3 -16.84 -4.09 14.20
C THR A 3 -15.71 -4.30 13.20
N SER A 4 -14.64 -4.98 13.62
CA SER A 4 -13.55 -5.39 12.74
C SER A 4 -14.03 -6.41 11.71
N THR A 5 -13.51 -6.30 10.49
CA THR A 5 -13.86 -7.18 9.36
C THR A 5 -12.67 -8.05 8.95
N CYS A 6 -12.96 -9.28 8.54
CA CYS A 6 -11.95 -10.22 8.09
C CYS A 6 -11.32 -9.75 6.77
N VAL A 7 -9.99 -9.68 6.70
CA VAL A 7 -9.28 -9.25 5.49
C VAL A 7 -9.51 -10.16 4.27
N LEU A 8 -9.89 -11.43 4.48
CA LEU A 8 -10.05 -12.41 3.39
C LEU A 8 -11.47 -12.53 2.85
N CYS A 9 -12.48 -12.33 3.68
CA CYS A 9 -13.88 -12.59 3.31
C CYS A 9 -14.85 -11.49 3.74
N ASN A 10 -14.36 -10.43 4.37
CA ASN A 10 -15.13 -9.29 4.86
C ASN A 10 -16.23 -9.63 5.89
N SER A 11 -16.22 -10.84 6.48
CA SER A 11 -17.13 -11.18 7.58
C SER A 11 -16.84 -10.30 8.80
N SER A 12 -17.91 -9.86 9.47
CA SER A 12 -17.84 -9.04 10.68
C SER A 12 -17.36 -9.84 11.91
N ASN A 13 -17.15 -9.13 13.03
CA ASN A 13 -16.69 -9.68 14.31
C ASN A 13 -15.36 -10.43 14.21
N ALA A 14 -14.48 -9.99 13.30
CA ALA A 14 -13.15 -10.54 13.14
C ALA A 14 -12.28 -10.20 14.35
N LYS A 15 -11.37 -11.10 14.73
CA LYS A 15 -10.43 -10.88 15.82
C LYS A 15 -9.10 -10.40 15.25
N PHE A 16 -8.55 -9.36 15.85
CA PHE A 16 -7.22 -8.87 15.49
C PHE A 16 -6.17 -9.94 15.77
N CYS A 17 -5.12 -9.95 14.96
CA CYS A 17 -3.93 -10.74 15.26
C CYS A 17 -3.40 -10.35 16.65
N SER A 18 -3.17 -11.34 17.50
CA SER A 18 -2.69 -11.16 18.87
C SER A 18 -1.27 -10.59 18.99
N SER A 19 -0.52 -10.54 17.88
CA SER A 19 0.83 -9.98 17.85
C SER A 19 0.79 -8.53 17.37
N CYS A 20 0.51 -8.30 16.09
CA CYS A 20 0.61 -6.97 15.49
C CYS A 20 -0.61 -6.07 15.72
N HIS A 21 -1.77 -6.63 16.09
CA HIS A 21 -3.04 -5.91 16.23
C HIS A 21 -3.46 -5.05 15.01
N SER A 22 -2.86 -5.29 13.84
CA SER A 22 -2.98 -4.45 12.63
C SER A 22 -3.73 -5.14 11.48
N ILE A 23 -4.15 -6.40 11.66
CA ILE A 23 -4.96 -7.17 10.72
C ILE A 23 -5.93 -8.05 11.51
N SER A 24 -7.09 -8.39 10.94
CA SER A 24 -8.08 -9.21 11.63
C SER A 24 -8.69 -10.32 10.76
N TYR A 25 -9.10 -11.40 11.42
CA TYR A 25 -9.64 -12.60 10.79
C TYR A 25 -10.89 -13.09 11.52
N CYS A 26 -11.90 -13.55 10.79
CA CYS A 26 -13.11 -14.13 11.41
C CYS A 26 -12.86 -15.55 11.98
N SER A 27 -11.82 -16.25 11.52
CA SER A 27 -11.53 -17.62 11.90
C SER A 27 -10.04 -17.97 11.82
N SER A 28 -9.66 -19.09 12.43
CA SER A 28 -8.29 -19.58 12.40
C SER A 28 -7.86 -20.03 11.00
N GLU A 29 -8.81 -20.49 10.20
CA GLU A 29 -8.61 -20.92 8.81
C GLU A 29 -8.25 -19.73 7.94
N CYS A 30 -8.97 -18.61 8.09
CA CYS A 30 -8.63 -17.36 7.41
C CYS A 30 -7.22 -16.89 7.79
N GLN A 31 -6.89 -16.89 9.08
CA GLN A 31 -5.54 -16.52 9.52
C GLN A 31 -4.45 -17.43 8.94
N LYS A 32 -4.65 -18.76 8.96
CA LYS A 32 -3.70 -19.74 8.41
C LYS A 32 -3.51 -19.59 6.90
N PHE A 33 -4.60 -19.32 6.17
CA PHE A 33 -4.54 -19.05 4.74
C PHE A 33 -3.64 -17.85 4.45
N ASP A 34 -3.80 -16.77 5.21
CA ASP A 34 -3.05 -15.53 5.02
C ASP A 34 -1.62 -15.55 5.57
N TRP A 35 -1.33 -16.47 6.50
CA TRP A 35 -0.12 -16.44 7.31
C TRP A 35 1.18 -16.35 6.51
N HIS A 36 1.25 -16.99 5.34
CA HIS A 36 2.44 -16.95 4.50
C HIS A 36 2.80 -15.52 4.03
N LEU A 37 1.82 -14.65 3.82
CA LEU A 37 2.01 -13.24 3.50
C LEU A 37 2.11 -12.40 4.77
N HIS A 38 1.12 -12.51 5.65
CA HIS A 38 1.06 -11.67 6.85
C HIS A 38 2.32 -11.79 7.71
N LYS A 39 2.92 -12.98 7.85
CA LYS A 39 4.13 -13.17 8.67
C LYS A 39 5.32 -12.30 8.23
N MET A 40 5.37 -11.87 6.96
CA MET A 40 6.46 -11.04 6.43
C MET A 40 6.49 -9.65 7.05
N ILE A 41 5.31 -9.12 7.43
CA ILE A 41 5.15 -7.78 8.01
C ILE A 41 4.67 -7.79 9.46
N CYS A 42 4.15 -8.92 9.96
CA CYS A 42 3.54 -9.03 11.28
C CYS A 42 4.44 -8.49 12.39
N LYS A 43 5.70 -8.96 12.44
CA LYS A 43 6.66 -8.50 13.45
C LYS A 43 7.09 -7.05 13.23
N THR A 44 7.20 -6.60 11.98
CA THR A 44 7.56 -5.22 11.65
C THR A 44 6.55 -4.23 12.24
N PHE A 45 5.26 -4.54 12.19
CA PHE A 45 4.22 -3.73 12.86
C PHE A 45 4.34 -3.68 14.38
N THR A 46 5.00 -4.66 15.03
CA THR A 46 5.23 -4.64 16.49
C THR A 46 6.48 -3.88 16.90
N ALA A 47 7.37 -3.60 15.95
CA ALA A 47 8.69 -3.02 16.20
C ALA A 47 8.94 -1.79 15.33
N LEU A 48 7.88 -1.03 15.04
CA LEU A 48 8.00 0.20 14.27
C LEU A 48 8.89 1.22 15.00
N PRO A 49 9.79 1.91 14.28
CA PRO A 49 10.49 3.04 14.86
C PRO A 49 9.47 4.14 15.24
N PRO A 50 9.79 5.01 16.22
CA PRO A 50 8.93 6.11 16.59
C PRO A 50 8.52 6.95 15.37
N ARG A 51 7.26 7.37 15.33
CA ARG A 51 6.77 8.26 14.28
C ARG A 51 7.56 9.58 14.33
N PRO A 52 8.21 10.02 13.24
CA PRO A 52 9.05 11.23 13.27
C PRO A 52 8.27 12.52 13.59
N SER A 53 7.07 12.67 13.04
CA SER A 53 6.15 13.78 13.36
C SER A 53 4.70 13.42 13.06
N THR A 54 3.75 14.25 13.48
CA THR A 54 2.32 14.06 13.18
C THR A 54 1.98 14.09 11.68
N ALA A 55 2.81 14.77 10.89
CA ALA A 55 2.69 14.80 9.43
C ALA A 55 3.17 13.49 8.77
N HIS A 56 3.85 12.61 9.49
CA HIS A 56 4.27 11.33 8.91
C HIS A 56 3.16 10.28 9.02
N LYS A 57 2.94 9.56 7.92
CA LYS A 57 2.00 8.44 7.83
C LYS A 57 2.77 7.17 7.51
N LEU A 58 2.33 6.06 8.09
CA LEU A 58 2.93 4.77 7.80
C LEU A 58 2.52 4.31 6.39
N ALA A 59 3.49 3.85 5.60
CA ALA A 59 3.30 3.29 4.26
C ALA A 59 4.06 1.97 4.11
N ILE A 60 3.77 1.24 3.02
CA ILE A 60 4.53 0.04 2.62
C ILE A 60 5.33 0.36 1.36
N LEU A 61 6.64 0.21 1.41
CA LEU A 61 7.51 0.20 0.24
C LEU A 61 7.73 -1.24 -0.23
N PHE A 62 7.49 -1.46 -1.52
CA PHE A 62 7.93 -2.63 -2.26
C PHE A 62 9.21 -2.27 -3.00
N PRO A 63 10.40 -2.51 -2.40
CA PRO A 63 11.66 -2.24 -3.06
C PRO A 63 11.78 -3.11 -4.31
N PHE A 64 12.34 -2.56 -5.39
CA PHE A 64 12.45 -3.29 -6.66
C PHE A 64 13.58 -4.31 -6.65
N ASP A 65 14.55 -4.16 -5.75
CA ASP A 65 15.81 -4.90 -5.68
C ASP A 65 15.91 -5.85 -4.47
N ALA A 66 14.88 -5.89 -3.62
CA ALA A 66 14.81 -6.77 -2.46
C ALA A 66 13.49 -7.57 -2.42
N THR A 67 13.47 -8.68 -1.69
CA THR A 67 12.28 -9.55 -1.59
C THR A 67 11.30 -9.09 -0.52
N ASP A 68 11.79 -8.42 0.51
CA ASP A 68 11.00 -8.10 1.70
C ASP A 68 10.38 -6.70 1.60
N PRO A 69 9.07 -6.55 1.85
CA PRO A 69 8.44 -5.24 1.92
C PRO A 69 8.89 -4.49 3.17
N GLN A 70 8.97 -3.15 3.08
CA GLN A 70 9.44 -2.29 4.16
C GLN A 70 8.31 -1.40 4.65
N LEU A 71 8.19 -1.24 5.97
CA LEU A 71 7.32 -0.22 6.57
C LEU A 71 8.11 1.06 6.75
N ILE A 72 7.64 2.13 6.13
CA ILE A 72 8.34 3.43 6.11
C ILE A 72 7.41 4.56 6.52
N TRP A 73 7.99 5.62 7.07
CA TRP A 73 7.26 6.83 7.43
C TRP A 73 7.37 7.84 6.29
N ILE A 74 6.24 8.19 5.67
CA ILE A 74 6.16 9.18 4.59
C ILE A 74 5.68 10.50 5.14
N LYS A 75 6.43 11.58 4.88
CA LYS A 75 6.00 12.92 5.23
C LYS A 75 4.84 13.34 4.32
N CYS A 76 3.70 13.67 4.93
CA CYS A 76 2.49 14.14 4.27
C CYS A 76 2.23 15.56 4.77
N GLU A 77 2.74 16.55 4.04
CA GLU A 77 2.63 17.96 4.42
C GLU A 77 1.22 18.48 4.16
N ARG A 78 0.56 18.96 5.20
CA ARG A 78 -0.74 19.58 5.07
C ARG A 78 -0.63 20.91 4.33
N ARG A 79 -1.33 21.00 3.20
CA ARG A 79 -1.52 22.18 2.37
C ARG A 79 -2.97 22.64 2.45
N VAL A 80 -3.19 23.90 2.10
CA VAL A 80 -4.51 24.51 1.97
C VAL A 80 -4.52 25.24 0.65
N ASP A 81 -5.48 24.94 -0.20
CA ASP A 81 -5.73 25.68 -1.43
C ASP A 81 -6.18 27.10 -1.08
N GLU A 82 -5.53 28.10 -1.68
CA GLU A 82 -5.80 29.51 -1.36
C GLU A 82 -7.13 30.01 -1.94
N GLU A 83 -7.64 29.38 -3.00
CA GLU A 83 -8.86 29.81 -3.69
C GLU A 83 -10.12 29.29 -2.99
N ASP A 84 -10.15 28.02 -2.61
CA ASP A 84 -11.35 27.37 -2.05
C ASP A 84 -11.19 26.90 -0.59
N GLY A 85 -10.00 27.04 -0.01
CA GLY A 85 -9.70 26.63 1.37
C GLY A 85 -9.62 25.12 1.57
N VAL A 86 -9.61 24.33 0.50
CA VAL A 86 -9.57 22.88 0.56
C VAL A 86 -8.23 22.39 1.13
N VAL A 87 -8.30 21.51 2.11
CA VAL A 87 -7.13 20.93 2.76
C VAL A 87 -6.72 19.67 2.04
N TRP A 88 -5.43 19.57 1.70
CA TRP A 88 -4.84 18.36 1.13
C TRP A 88 -3.47 18.06 1.75
N GLU A 89 -2.97 16.84 1.54
CA GLU A 89 -1.66 16.41 2.01
C GLU A 89 -0.75 16.12 0.81
N GLU A 90 0.35 16.89 0.71
CA GLU A 90 1.43 16.67 -0.25
C GLU A 90 2.38 15.59 0.27
N THR A 91 2.71 14.60 -0.56
CA THR A 91 3.52 13.46 -0.14
C THR A 91 4.96 13.57 -0.62
N ASP A 92 5.91 13.37 0.29
CA ASP A 92 7.34 13.28 -0.04
C ASP A 92 7.70 11.83 -0.41
N ILE A 93 7.31 11.42 -1.62
CA ILE A 93 7.53 10.05 -2.14
C ILE A 93 8.34 10.01 -3.43
N GLU A 94 8.54 11.15 -4.09
CA GLU A 94 9.24 11.22 -5.39
C GLU A 94 10.65 10.61 -5.31
N HIS A 95 11.37 10.93 -4.24
CA HIS A 95 12.71 10.42 -3.99
C HIS A 95 12.76 8.89 -3.80
N LEU A 96 11.67 8.27 -3.34
CA LEU A 96 11.56 6.81 -3.19
C LEU A 96 11.26 6.12 -4.53
N LEU A 97 10.67 6.86 -5.46
CA LEU A 97 10.30 6.36 -6.78
C LEU A 97 11.39 6.56 -7.84
N ALA A 98 12.46 7.27 -7.50
CA ALA A 98 13.59 7.53 -8.39
C ALA A 98 14.37 6.24 -8.72
N ILE A 99 14.86 6.15 -9.95
CA ILE A 99 15.78 5.09 -10.42
C ILE A 99 16.95 5.73 -11.17
N GLU A 100 18.13 5.10 -11.13
CA GLU A 100 19.35 5.71 -11.69
C GLU A 100 19.39 5.75 -13.22
N ASN A 101 18.79 4.75 -13.88
CA ASN A 101 18.93 4.53 -15.33
C ASN A 101 17.61 4.76 -16.08
N VAL A 102 16.87 5.82 -15.73
CA VAL A 102 15.67 6.23 -16.47
C VAL A 102 16.07 6.58 -17.91
N ASN A 103 15.32 6.08 -18.89
CA ASN A 103 15.44 6.55 -20.27
C ASN A 103 15.17 8.07 -20.32
N PRO A 104 16.08 8.89 -20.88
CA PRO A 104 15.94 10.35 -20.92
C PRO A 104 14.59 10.86 -21.47
N GLU A 105 13.95 10.11 -22.37
CA GLU A 105 12.61 10.43 -22.90
C GLU A 105 11.53 10.50 -21.79
N TYR A 106 11.72 9.77 -20.70
CA TYR A 106 10.77 9.63 -19.60
C TYR A 106 11.32 10.17 -18.27
N GLN A 107 12.37 10.99 -18.29
CA GLN A 107 12.98 11.51 -17.06
C GLN A 107 11.95 12.31 -16.23
N ASP A 108 11.10 13.09 -16.91
CA ASP A 108 10.10 13.99 -16.30
C ASP A 108 8.72 13.31 -16.20
N ALA A 109 8.65 12.00 -16.45
CA ALA A 109 7.41 11.25 -16.32
C ALA A 109 6.90 11.30 -14.87
N GLY A 110 5.60 11.51 -14.73
CA GLY A 110 4.95 11.65 -13.44
C GLY A 110 4.80 10.33 -12.68
N GLN A 111 4.01 10.41 -11.62
CA GLN A 111 3.61 9.28 -10.80
C GLN A 111 2.19 8.87 -11.19
N GLU A 112 1.93 7.57 -11.19
CA GLU A 112 0.59 7.02 -11.34
C GLU A 112 0.04 6.58 -9.98
N PHE A 113 -1.14 7.08 -9.64
CA PHE A 113 -1.84 6.84 -8.38
C PHE A 113 -3.01 5.88 -8.62
N LYS A 114 -2.82 4.60 -8.31
CA LYS A 114 -3.83 3.57 -8.55
C LYS A 114 -4.65 3.33 -7.29
N LYS A 115 -5.86 3.88 -7.27
CA LYS A 115 -6.80 3.80 -6.13
C LYS A 115 -7.56 2.47 -6.10
N ILE A 116 -7.50 1.78 -4.97
CA ILE A 116 -8.18 0.51 -4.71
C ILE A 116 -9.29 0.75 -3.69
N THR A 117 -10.54 0.73 -4.14
CA THR A 117 -11.74 0.79 -3.30
C THR A 117 -12.51 -0.54 -3.27
N ARG A 118 -12.06 -1.53 -4.05
CA ARG A 118 -12.64 -2.87 -4.13
C ARG A 118 -11.55 -3.92 -4.27
N ASN A 119 -11.57 -4.93 -3.40
CA ASN A 119 -10.76 -6.12 -3.58
C ASN A 119 -11.45 -7.04 -4.61
N LYS A 120 -11.05 -6.91 -5.88
CA LYS A 120 -11.64 -7.68 -7.00
C LYS A 120 -11.44 -9.19 -6.82
N LEU A 121 -10.23 -9.61 -6.43
CA LEU A 121 -9.89 -11.03 -6.25
C LEU A 121 -10.76 -11.71 -5.18
N ARG A 122 -11.13 -10.99 -4.12
CA ARG A 122 -11.97 -11.50 -3.02
C ARG A 122 -13.45 -11.19 -3.16
N GLY A 123 -13.82 -10.28 -4.06
CA GLY A 123 -15.21 -9.98 -4.39
C GLY A 123 -15.93 -9.05 -3.41
N PHE A 124 -15.23 -8.18 -2.67
CA PHE A 124 -15.85 -7.23 -1.75
C PHE A 124 -15.31 -5.79 -1.87
N ASN A 125 -16.13 -4.81 -1.48
CA ASN A 125 -15.75 -3.40 -1.43
C ASN A 125 -15.06 -3.06 -0.10
N LEU A 126 -14.13 -2.11 -0.14
CA LEU A 126 -13.48 -1.54 1.02
C LEU A 126 -14.28 -0.33 1.51
N SER A 127 -14.16 0.00 2.79
CA SER A 127 -14.71 1.24 3.37
C SER A 127 -13.68 2.38 3.40
N TYR A 128 -12.54 2.17 2.75
CA TYR A 128 -11.37 3.03 2.70
C TYR A 128 -10.68 2.82 1.34
N THR A 129 -9.65 3.62 1.06
CA THR A 129 -8.89 3.51 -0.19
C THR A 129 -7.47 3.10 0.12
N VAL A 130 -6.99 2.05 -0.57
CA VAL A 130 -5.56 1.73 -0.63
C VAL A 130 -5.04 2.28 -1.94
N GLU A 131 -3.98 3.05 -1.89
CA GLU A 131 -3.40 3.68 -3.07
C GLU A 131 -2.04 3.05 -3.37
N VAL A 132 -1.87 2.56 -4.59
CA VAL A 132 -0.60 2.04 -5.11
C VAL A 132 0.02 3.12 -5.99
N VAL A 133 1.18 3.63 -5.57
CA VAL A 133 1.92 4.68 -6.27
C VAL A 133 3.16 4.08 -6.93
N CYS A 134 3.33 4.38 -8.21
CA CYS A 134 4.46 3.95 -9.04
C CYS A 134 4.76 5.00 -10.11
N ARG A 135 5.91 4.91 -10.81
CA ARG A 135 6.20 5.78 -11.96
C ARG A 135 5.22 5.52 -13.09
N GLU A 136 4.64 6.52 -13.72
CA GLU A 136 3.64 6.36 -14.80
C GLU A 136 4.15 5.50 -15.97
N THR A 137 5.44 5.63 -16.29
CA THR A 137 6.08 5.00 -17.43
C THR A 137 6.88 3.75 -17.06
N PHE A 138 6.63 3.13 -15.91
CA PHE A 138 7.41 2.00 -15.37
C PHE A 138 7.61 0.81 -16.33
N LEU A 139 6.76 0.65 -17.36
CA LEU A 139 6.89 -0.41 -18.37
C LEU A 139 7.93 -0.11 -19.46
N VAL A 140 8.21 1.16 -19.72
CA VAL A 140 8.99 1.64 -20.88
C VAL A 140 10.15 2.56 -20.50
N ASP A 141 10.24 2.99 -19.24
CA ASP A 141 11.21 3.98 -18.76
C ASP A 141 12.58 3.42 -18.37
N GLY A 142 12.79 2.11 -18.53
CA GLY A 142 14.02 1.43 -18.10
C GLY A 142 13.95 0.84 -16.68
N SER A 143 12.83 1.02 -15.97
CA SER A 143 12.60 0.35 -14.69
C SER A 143 12.78 -1.16 -14.81
N THR A 144 13.41 -1.77 -13.81
CA THR A 144 13.57 -3.23 -13.71
C THR A 144 12.37 -3.86 -13.01
N PRO A 145 12.02 -5.13 -13.32
CA PRO A 145 10.95 -5.85 -12.62
C PRO A 145 11.10 -5.82 -11.10
N ASN A 146 10.01 -5.55 -10.39
CA ASN A 146 10.01 -5.40 -8.94
C ASN A 146 10.13 -6.80 -8.28
N ILE A 147 11.29 -7.06 -7.67
CA ILE A 147 11.58 -8.34 -7.02
C ILE A 147 10.64 -8.60 -5.83
N CYS A 148 10.29 -7.58 -5.05
CA CYS A 148 9.40 -7.72 -3.91
C CYS A 148 7.99 -8.14 -4.35
N VAL A 149 7.40 -7.44 -5.33
CA VAL A 149 6.08 -7.80 -5.88
C VAL A 149 6.11 -9.21 -6.48
N ARG A 150 7.14 -9.55 -7.24
CA ARG A 150 7.28 -10.91 -7.80
C ARG A 150 7.40 -11.97 -6.71
N HIS A 151 8.17 -11.72 -5.65
CA HIS A 151 8.35 -12.66 -4.54
C HIS A 151 7.02 -12.88 -3.78
N THR A 152 6.38 -11.79 -3.37
CA THR A 152 5.15 -11.81 -2.58
C THR A 152 3.96 -12.42 -3.34
N THR A 153 3.88 -12.22 -4.66
CA THR A 153 2.86 -12.84 -5.52
C THR A 153 3.22 -14.24 -6.01
N LYS A 154 4.44 -14.71 -5.75
CA LYS A 154 5.04 -15.95 -6.29
C LYS A 154 5.06 -15.96 -7.82
N GLY A 155 5.30 -14.80 -8.44
CA GLY A 155 5.36 -14.64 -9.89
C GLY A 155 4.02 -14.80 -10.62
N ARG A 156 2.89 -14.69 -9.90
CA ARG A 156 1.54 -14.83 -10.46
C ARG A 156 0.83 -13.49 -10.68
N MET A 157 1.56 -12.38 -10.62
CA MET A 157 1.01 -11.07 -10.91
C MET A 157 0.51 -10.99 -12.37
N THR A 158 -0.55 -10.20 -12.61
CA THR A 158 -1.16 -10.03 -13.95
C THR A 158 -0.39 -9.06 -14.85
N HIS A 159 0.42 -8.20 -14.25
CA HIS A 159 1.26 -7.21 -14.92
C HIS A 159 2.71 -7.34 -14.48
N ASP A 160 3.64 -6.96 -15.36
CA ASP A 160 5.07 -6.87 -15.04
C ASP A 160 5.35 -5.57 -14.27
N TRP A 161 4.98 -5.55 -12.99
CA TRP A 161 5.24 -4.42 -12.08
C TRP A 161 6.74 -4.16 -11.98
N ARG A 162 7.15 -2.92 -12.24
CA ARG A 162 8.56 -2.51 -12.27
C ARG A 162 8.82 -1.30 -11.40
N GLY A 163 10.10 -1.11 -11.08
CA GLY A 163 10.55 0.00 -10.24
C GLY A 163 10.05 -0.11 -8.81
N PRO A 164 10.47 0.80 -7.93
CA PRO A 164 9.94 0.92 -6.57
C PRO A 164 8.43 1.24 -6.60
N ILE A 165 7.69 0.67 -5.65
CA ILE A 165 6.25 0.90 -5.52
C ILE A 165 5.94 1.23 -4.06
N VAL A 166 5.18 2.30 -3.83
CA VAL A 166 4.73 2.71 -2.50
C VAL A 166 3.24 2.44 -2.38
N VAL A 167 2.81 1.91 -1.25
CA VAL A 167 1.40 1.69 -0.93
C VAL A 167 1.04 2.56 0.27
N MET A 168 0.02 3.40 0.09
CA MET A 168 -0.50 4.32 1.08
C MET A 168 -1.98 4.06 1.33
N ARG A 169 -2.52 4.69 2.38
CA ARG A 169 -3.92 4.53 2.80
C ARG A 169 -4.59 5.88 2.94
N GLN A 170 -5.79 6.00 2.39
CA GLN A 170 -6.64 7.16 2.48
C GLN A 170 -7.99 6.78 3.15
N PRO A 171 -8.57 7.66 3.98
CA PRO A 171 -9.85 7.40 4.61
C PRO A 171 -10.99 7.46 3.60
N GLY A 172 -11.97 6.57 3.76
CA GLY A 172 -13.15 6.53 2.90
C GLY A 172 -12.86 6.15 1.45
N THR A 173 -13.87 6.27 0.60
CA THR A 173 -13.83 5.89 -0.83
C THR A 173 -14.24 7.05 -1.72
N ALA A 174 -13.95 8.28 -1.29
CA ALA A 174 -14.17 9.45 -2.13
C ALA A 174 -13.34 9.33 -3.43
N VAL A 175 -13.78 9.95 -4.51
CA VAL A 175 -13.06 9.92 -5.79
C VAL A 175 -11.67 10.52 -5.64
N ASP A 176 -11.56 11.59 -4.83
CA ASP A 176 -10.30 12.24 -4.55
C ASP A 176 -10.12 12.52 -3.06
N PRO A 177 -9.73 11.50 -2.27
CA PRO A 177 -9.38 11.71 -0.88
C PRO A 177 -8.10 12.54 -0.81
N LEU A 178 -8.16 13.64 -0.07
CA LEU A 178 -7.08 14.63 -0.05
C LEU A 178 -6.10 14.42 1.12
N VAL A 179 -6.32 13.42 1.97
CA VAL A 179 -5.53 13.18 3.18
C VAL A 179 -5.24 11.70 3.35
N TYR A 180 -4.18 11.39 4.08
CA TYR A 180 -3.70 10.04 4.34
C TYR A 180 -3.81 9.66 5.81
N GLU A 181 -3.93 8.36 6.06
CA GLU A 181 -3.85 7.73 7.37
C GLU A 181 -2.82 6.60 7.38
N ASP A 182 -2.44 6.12 8.57
CA ASP A 182 -1.46 5.04 8.69
C ASP A 182 -1.99 3.77 8.03
N ILE A 183 -1.17 3.18 7.18
CA ILE A 183 -1.41 1.84 6.66
C ILE A 183 -1.47 0.82 7.79
N ARG A 184 -2.21 -0.25 7.54
CA ARG A 184 -2.39 -1.39 8.42
C ARG A 184 -1.93 -2.66 7.72
N ALA A 185 -1.82 -3.75 8.48
CA ALA A 185 -1.33 -5.01 7.94
C ALA A 185 -2.35 -5.68 6.99
N ASP A 186 -3.63 -5.31 7.05
CA ASP A 186 -4.66 -5.71 6.07
C ASP A 186 -4.43 -5.09 4.70
N ASP A 187 -3.98 -3.83 4.64
CA ASP A 187 -3.69 -3.12 3.38
C ASP A 187 -2.58 -3.80 2.56
N PHE A 188 -1.63 -4.46 3.23
CA PHE A 188 -0.64 -5.29 2.56
C PHE A 188 -1.31 -6.42 1.77
N ARG A 189 -2.26 -7.14 2.37
CA ARG A 189 -3.03 -8.18 1.68
C ARG A 189 -3.86 -7.58 0.54
N VAL A 190 -4.45 -6.41 0.73
CA VAL A 190 -5.19 -5.71 -0.34
C VAL A 190 -4.27 -5.40 -1.53
N ALA A 191 -3.06 -4.87 -1.29
CA ALA A 191 -2.09 -4.59 -2.34
C ALA A 191 -1.63 -5.87 -3.08
N ILE A 192 -1.38 -6.97 -2.36
CA ILE A 192 -1.01 -8.24 -3.01
C ILE A 192 -2.16 -8.79 -3.86
N ASP A 193 -3.39 -8.79 -3.34
CA ASP A 193 -4.56 -9.24 -4.10
C ASP A 193 -4.80 -8.35 -5.34
N TYR A 194 -4.49 -7.06 -5.25
CA TYR A 194 -4.50 -6.15 -6.39
C TYR A 194 -3.45 -6.52 -7.45
N PHE A 195 -2.19 -6.76 -7.08
CA PHE A 195 -1.17 -7.20 -8.04
C PHE A 195 -1.51 -8.52 -8.74
N LEU A 196 -2.30 -9.38 -8.09
CA LEU A 196 -2.79 -10.65 -8.64
C LEU A 196 -4.04 -10.54 -9.52
N SER A 197 -4.71 -9.37 -9.55
CA SER A 197 -6.01 -9.22 -10.21
C SER A 197 -6.21 -7.89 -10.96
N TYR A 198 -5.18 -7.04 -11.02
CA TYR A 198 -5.21 -5.80 -11.78
C TYR A 198 -5.51 -6.09 -13.25
#